data_AF-A0A7C1MEH8-F1
#
_entry.id   AF-A0A7C1MEH8-F1
#
_cell.length_a   1.000
_cell.length_b   1.000
_cell.length_c   1.000
_cell.angle_alpha   90.00
_cell.angle_beta   90.00
_cell.angle_gamma   90.00
#
_symmetry.space_group_name_H-M   'P 1'
#
loop_
_entity.id
_entity.type
_entity.pdbx_description
1 polymer ?
#
loop_
_entity_poly.entity_id
_entity_poly.type
_entity_poly.pdbx_seq_one_letter_code
_entity_poly.pdbx_strand_id
1 'polypeptide(L)'
;MSDSRTFGLTFKEVLLIDSTTIRLFSDILKGVGRNPKGDGKKKGGLKVHMLIDAVQSVGRFIKITEAKVHDKNFLKSLELISHSMIVFDKAYNYYHQFAIWTQKQVFFVTRLKTNAVYTVIEINRVHYRKKGKAKVLRDEIIEMEYHPEDEAGKRQIKVVKQLRLRKVCYQDEQNRYYEFLTNSFEIP
;
A
#
# COMPACT_ATOMS: atom_id res chain seq x y z
N MET A 1 7.92 32.37 1.74
CA MET A 1 8.22 31.28 2.67
C MET A 1 8.72 30.10 1.86
N SER A 2 10.01 29.80 2.00
CA SER A 2 10.71 28.83 1.15
C SER A 2 10.18 27.44 1.45
N ASP A 3 9.59 26.82 0.45
CA ASP A 3 9.13 25.47 0.55
C ASP A 3 10.30 24.51 0.38
N SER A 4 10.66 23.80 1.46
CA SER A 4 11.70 22.75 1.43
C SER A 4 11.26 21.49 0.66
N ARG A 5 10.05 21.49 0.08
CA ARG A 5 9.44 20.34 -0.57
C ARG A 5 10.17 20.03 -1.89
N THR A 6 10.70 18.80 -1.99
CA THR A 6 11.31 18.16 -3.19
C THR A 6 12.69 18.63 -3.67
N PHE A 7 13.61 19.03 -2.78
CA PHE A 7 15.02 19.10 -3.19
C PHE A 7 15.57 17.68 -3.38
N GLY A 8 15.61 17.19 -4.63
CA GLY A 8 16.24 15.92 -5.02
C GLY A 8 15.31 14.73 -5.31
N LEU A 9 13.98 14.92 -5.40
CA LEU A 9 13.05 13.85 -5.75
C LEU A 9 12.39 14.12 -7.12
N THR A 10 12.54 13.19 -8.06
CA THR A 10 12.12 13.29 -9.47
C THR A 10 10.66 12.86 -9.72
N PHE A 11 9.80 12.85 -8.69
CA PHE A 11 8.42 12.38 -8.83
C PHE A 11 7.51 13.48 -9.37
N LYS A 12 6.63 13.14 -10.31
CA LYS A 12 5.64 14.09 -10.87
C LYS A 12 4.56 14.47 -9.87
N GLU A 13 4.18 13.53 -9.00
CA GLU A 13 3.12 13.71 -8.01
C GLU A 13 3.29 12.71 -6.86
N VAL A 14 2.75 13.06 -5.70
CA VAL A 14 2.65 12.19 -4.53
C VAL A 14 1.17 12.00 -4.19
N LEU A 15 0.71 10.76 -4.26
CA LEU A 15 -0.69 10.39 -4.09
C LEU A 15 -0.86 9.52 -2.85
N LEU A 16 -1.86 9.83 -2.04
CA LEU A 16 -2.24 9.06 -0.85
C LEU A 16 -3.50 8.26 -1.13
N ILE A 17 -3.52 7.01 -0.69
CA ILE A 17 -4.72 6.18 -0.70
C ILE A 17 -5.14 5.87 0.72
N ASP A 18 -6.42 6.09 1.00
CA ASP A 18 -7.06 5.68 2.25
C ASP A 18 -8.48 5.16 1.98
N SER A 19 -9.05 4.44 2.94
CA SER A 19 -10.47 4.07 2.90
C SER A 19 -11.15 4.14 4.25
N THR A 20 -12.39 4.61 4.24
CA THR A 20 -13.26 4.65 5.41
C THR A 20 -14.49 3.76 5.21
N THR A 21 -14.87 3.00 6.24
CA THR A 21 -16.11 2.20 6.22
C THR A 21 -17.22 2.92 6.99
N ILE A 22 -18.34 3.18 6.32
CA ILE A 22 -19.57 3.76 6.87
C ILE A 22 -20.58 2.65 7.09
N ARG A 23 -21.07 2.47 8.33
CA ARG A 23 -22.11 1.47 8.63
C ARG A 23 -23.49 1.98 8.23
N LEU A 24 -24.27 1.14 7.57
CA LEU A 24 -25.64 1.45 7.18
C LEU A 24 -26.64 0.90 8.20
N PHE A 25 -27.85 1.47 8.22
CA PHE A 25 -28.96 0.98 9.05
C PHE A 25 -29.69 -0.20 8.41
N SER A 26 -29.53 -0.40 7.10
CA SER A 26 -30.16 -1.45 6.28
C SER A 26 -29.09 -2.28 5.57
N ASP A 27 -29.41 -3.51 5.15
CA ASP A 27 -28.47 -4.48 4.53
C ASP A 27 -28.38 -4.36 3.00
N ILE A 28 -28.50 -3.14 2.47
CA ILE A 28 -28.49 -2.89 1.02
C ILE A 28 -27.10 -3.17 0.42
N LEU A 29 -26.04 -2.82 1.16
CA LEU A 29 -24.65 -3.09 0.78
C LEU A 29 -24.01 -3.96 1.85
N LYS A 30 -23.45 -5.11 1.49
CA LYS A 30 -23.02 -6.11 2.49
C LYS A 30 -21.94 -5.54 3.42
N GLY A 31 -22.24 -5.56 4.71
CA GLY A 31 -21.31 -5.16 5.77
C GLY A 31 -20.17 -6.15 6.03
N VAL A 32 -19.21 -5.74 6.84
CA VAL A 32 -18.13 -6.58 7.38
C VAL A 32 -18.50 -7.16 8.76
N GLY A 33 -18.18 -8.43 9.01
CA GLY A 33 -18.39 -9.08 10.32
C GLY A 33 -19.24 -10.35 10.27
N ARG A 34 -19.39 -11.01 11.44
CA ARG A 34 -20.19 -12.23 11.62
C ARG A 34 -21.68 -11.92 11.52
N ASN A 35 -22.47 -12.92 11.12
CA ASN A 35 -23.93 -12.82 11.21
C ASN A 35 -24.32 -12.64 12.70
N PRO A 36 -25.29 -11.76 13.01
CA PRO A 36 -25.76 -11.59 14.37
C PRO A 36 -26.27 -12.93 14.95
N LYS A 37 -26.08 -13.14 16.26
CA LYS A 37 -26.71 -14.24 17.00
C LYS A 37 -28.05 -13.76 17.55
N GLY A 38 -29.09 -14.60 17.50
CA GLY A 38 -30.46 -14.24 17.92
C GLY A 38 -31.19 -13.37 16.88
N ASP A 39 -32.11 -12.51 17.32
CA ASP A 39 -33.01 -11.72 16.46
C ASP A 39 -32.37 -10.47 15.82
N GLY A 40 -31.04 -10.36 15.88
CA GLY A 40 -30.32 -9.22 15.29
C GLY A 40 -30.36 -9.26 13.76
N LYS A 41 -30.85 -8.19 13.12
CA LYS A 41 -30.70 -8.02 11.66
C LYS A 41 -29.28 -7.60 11.32
N LYS A 42 -28.70 -8.26 10.31
CA LYS A 42 -27.38 -7.89 9.78
C LYS A 42 -27.47 -6.49 9.19
N LYS A 43 -26.52 -5.63 9.54
CA LYS A 43 -26.43 -4.27 9.02
C LYS A 43 -25.46 -4.24 7.85
N GLY A 44 -25.83 -3.50 6.81
CA GLY A 44 -24.97 -3.24 5.68
C GLY A 44 -23.80 -2.32 6.04
N GLY A 45 -22.87 -2.19 5.12
CA GLY A 45 -21.74 -1.28 5.23
C GLY A 45 -21.26 -0.84 3.87
N LEU A 46 -20.87 0.42 3.79
CA LEU A 46 -20.25 1.03 2.64
C LEU A 46 -18.78 1.30 2.92
N LYS A 47 -17.93 1.13 1.92
CA LYS A 47 -16.53 1.56 1.99
C LYS A 47 -16.26 2.60 0.91
N VAL A 48 -15.70 3.72 1.35
CA VAL A 48 -15.28 4.82 0.49
C VAL A 48 -13.77 4.75 0.39
N HIS A 49 -13.24 4.52 -0.80
CA HIS A 49 -11.81 4.58 -1.11
C HIS A 49 -11.51 5.94 -1.74
N MET A 50 -10.43 6.58 -1.30
CA MET A 50 -10.04 7.90 -1.77
C MET A 50 -8.60 7.88 -2.25
N LEU A 51 -8.36 8.51 -3.40
CA LEU A 51 -7.04 8.90 -3.88
C LEU A 51 -6.92 10.42 -3.70
N ILE A 52 -5.92 10.86 -2.93
CA ILE A 52 -5.71 12.26 -2.57
C ILE A 52 -4.35 12.71 -3.13
N ASP A 53 -4.31 13.88 -3.76
CA ASP A 53 -3.05 14.55 -4.07
C ASP A 53 -2.47 15.12 -2.77
N ALA A 54 -1.31 14.60 -2.33
CA ALA A 54 -0.71 14.99 -1.05
C ALA A 54 -0.25 16.46 -1.03
N VAL A 55 0.12 17.00 -2.21
CA VAL A 55 0.66 18.35 -2.33
C VAL A 55 -0.48 19.36 -2.33
N GLN A 56 -1.54 19.08 -3.10
CA GLN A 56 -2.70 19.96 -3.19
C GLN A 56 -3.72 19.73 -2.07
N SER A 57 -3.63 18.61 -1.35
CA SER A 57 -4.63 18.16 -0.37
C SER A 57 -6.04 18.02 -0.95
N VAL A 58 -6.14 17.65 -2.24
CA VAL A 58 -7.43 17.50 -2.95
C VAL A 58 -7.68 16.02 -3.28
N GLY A 59 -8.92 15.57 -3.05
CA GLY A 59 -9.36 14.25 -3.52
C GLY A 59 -9.47 14.22 -5.04
N ARG A 60 -8.74 13.32 -5.69
CA ARG A 60 -8.77 13.15 -7.16
C ARG A 60 -9.74 12.09 -7.62
N PHE A 61 -9.87 11.03 -6.82
CA PHE A 61 -10.73 9.90 -7.17
C PHE A 61 -11.37 9.32 -5.92
N ILE A 62 -12.68 9.05 -6.01
CA ILE A 62 -13.46 8.44 -4.94
C ILE A 62 -14.19 7.24 -5.53
N LYS A 63 -14.00 6.08 -4.92
CA LYS A 63 -14.74 4.86 -5.27
C LYS A 63 -15.50 4.33 -4.08
N ILE A 64 -16.79 4.11 -4.30
CA ILE A 64 -17.72 3.63 -3.30
C ILE A 64 -18.01 2.15 -3.58
N THR A 65 -17.77 1.28 -2.61
CA THR A 65 -17.99 -0.17 -2.74
C THR A 65 -18.69 -0.74 -1.49
N GLU A 66 -19.24 -1.95 -1.60
CA GLU A 66 -19.69 -2.69 -0.41
C GLU A 66 -18.51 -2.89 0.57
N ALA A 67 -18.77 -2.79 1.88
CA ALA A 67 -17.71 -2.89 2.88
C ALA A 67 -16.93 -4.21 2.83
N LYS A 68 -17.55 -5.29 2.33
CA LYS A 68 -16.91 -6.60 2.17
C LYS A 68 -15.80 -6.63 1.09
N VAL A 69 -15.79 -5.68 0.15
CA VAL A 69 -14.78 -5.66 -0.92
C VAL A 69 -13.39 -5.39 -0.34
N HIS A 70 -12.41 -6.17 -0.79
CA HIS A 70 -11.01 -6.00 -0.37
C HIS A 70 -10.40 -4.73 -0.97
N ASP A 71 -9.68 -3.99 -0.12
CA ASP A 71 -9.08 -2.69 -0.44
C ASP A 71 -8.13 -2.74 -1.62
N LYS A 72 -7.37 -3.84 -1.75
CA LYS A 72 -6.46 -4.04 -2.89
C LYS A 72 -7.11 -3.91 -4.27
N ASN A 73 -8.42 -4.18 -4.39
CA ASN A 73 -9.13 -4.09 -5.67
C ASN A 73 -9.27 -2.63 -6.14
N PHE A 74 -9.21 -1.66 -5.22
CA PHE A 74 -9.18 -0.25 -5.57
C PHE A 74 -7.93 0.10 -6.39
N LEU A 75 -6.78 -0.52 -6.08
CA LEU A 75 -5.52 -0.25 -6.79
C LEU A 75 -5.61 -0.52 -8.29
N LYS A 76 -6.41 -1.52 -8.70
CA LYS A 76 -6.64 -1.87 -10.10
C LYS A 76 -7.39 -0.80 -10.87
N SER A 77 -8.25 -0.04 -10.19
CA SER A 77 -9.05 1.02 -10.83
C SER A 77 -8.30 2.35 -10.93
N LEU A 78 -7.05 2.43 -10.50
CA LEU A 78 -6.27 3.66 -10.55
C LEU A 78 -5.56 3.76 -11.89
N GLU A 79 -5.84 4.85 -12.59
CA GLU A 79 -5.06 5.30 -13.73
C GLU A 79 -4.02 6.30 -13.22
N LEU A 80 -2.74 5.92 -13.33
CA LEU A 80 -1.62 6.66 -12.77
C LEU A 80 -0.60 6.94 -13.86
N ILE A 81 -0.06 8.14 -13.85
CA ILE A 81 0.99 8.54 -14.78
C ILE A 81 2.34 7.98 -14.33
N SER A 82 3.24 7.71 -15.29
CA SER A 82 4.60 7.30 -14.97
C SER A 82 5.32 8.36 -14.14
N HIS A 83 6.14 7.91 -13.20
CA HIS A 83 6.91 8.70 -12.23
C HIS A 83 6.06 9.33 -11.11
N SER A 84 4.83 8.86 -10.88
CA SER A 84 4.07 9.15 -9.65
C SER A 84 4.57 8.31 -8.47
N MET A 85 4.48 8.85 -7.25
CA MET A 85 4.69 8.12 -5.99
C MET A 85 3.34 7.91 -5.29
N ILE A 86 2.98 6.67 -5.01
CA ILE A 86 1.76 6.33 -4.27
C ILE A 86 2.09 5.86 -2.86
N VAL A 87 1.39 6.36 -1.84
CA VAL A 87 1.53 5.91 -0.46
C VAL A 87 0.21 5.34 0.03
N PHE A 88 0.26 4.12 0.57
CA PHE A 88 -0.95 3.41 1.02
C PHE A 88 -0.66 2.41 2.16
N ASP A 89 -1.70 2.07 2.92
CA ASP A 89 -1.59 1.17 4.07
C ASP A 89 -1.34 -0.31 3.67
N LYS A 90 -1.00 -1.17 4.66
CA LYS A 90 -0.70 -2.61 4.42
C LYS A 90 -1.89 -3.46 3.95
N ALA A 91 -3.13 -3.03 4.11
CA ALA A 91 -4.33 -3.74 3.68
C ALA A 91 -4.44 -3.79 2.14
N TYR A 92 -3.85 -2.81 1.46
CA TYR A 92 -3.77 -2.74 -0.01
C TYR A 92 -2.66 -3.63 -0.63
N ASN A 93 -2.04 -4.54 0.14
CA ASN A 93 -0.96 -5.40 -0.36
C ASN A 93 -1.40 -6.27 -1.56
N TYR A 94 -0.76 -6.05 -2.71
CA TYR A 94 -1.09 -6.72 -3.96
C TYR A 94 0.07 -6.78 -4.96
N TYR A 95 0.92 -7.81 -4.84
CA TYR A 95 2.17 -7.93 -5.58
C TYR A 95 2.05 -7.95 -7.10
N HIS A 96 0.96 -8.49 -7.68
CA HIS A 96 0.75 -8.43 -9.12
C HIS A 96 0.62 -6.98 -9.61
N GLN A 97 -0.16 -6.15 -8.91
CA GLN A 97 -0.29 -4.73 -9.22
C GLN A 97 1.03 -3.98 -8.99
N PHE A 98 1.80 -4.35 -7.97
CA PHE A 98 3.11 -3.75 -7.71
C PHE A 98 4.08 -4.04 -8.85
N ALA A 99 4.04 -5.25 -9.43
CA ALA A 99 4.83 -5.58 -10.61
C ALA A 99 4.42 -4.76 -11.84
N ILE A 100 3.12 -4.59 -12.08
CA ILE A 100 2.60 -3.73 -13.16
C ILE A 100 3.07 -2.28 -12.99
N TRP A 101 2.94 -1.72 -11.79
CA TRP A 101 3.39 -0.36 -11.51
C TRP A 101 4.90 -0.20 -11.69
N THR A 102 5.69 -1.17 -11.25
CA THR A 102 7.14 -1.18 -11.44
C THR A 102 7.51 -1.11 -12.93
N GLN A 103 6.83 -1.90 -13.78
CA GLN A 103 7.04 -1.84 -15.25
C GLN A 103 6.63 -0.49 -15.86
N LYS A 104 5.61 0.17 -15.30
CA LYS A 104 5.13 1.49 -15.75
C LYS A 104 5.89 2.67 -15.14
N GLN A 105 6.96 2.41 -14.39
CA GLN A 105 7.70 3.43 -13.62
C GLN A 105 6.79 4.22 -12.66
N VAL A 106 5.76 3.57 -12.13
CA VAL A 106 4.93 4.10 -11.04
C VAL A 106 5.51 3.58 -9.73
N PHE A 107 5.85 4.49 -8.84
CA PHE A 107 6.52 4.16 -7.59
C PHE A 107 5.52 4.09 -6.44
N PHE A 108 5.84 3.29 -5.42
CA PHE A 108 4.98 3.21 -4.24
C PHE A 108 5.75 3.07 -2.94
N VAL A 109 5.09 3.40 -1.82
CA VAL A 109 5.51 3.09 -0.46
C VAL A 109 4.33 2.49 0.29
N THR A 110 4.55 1.33 0.92
CA THR A 110 3.55 0.69 1.78
C THR A 110 4.20 0.03 3.00
N ARG A 111 3.38 -0.28 3.99
CA ARG A 111 3.79 -1.04 5.18
C ARG A 111 3.96 -2.52 4.82
N LEU A 112 5.09 -3.14 5.20
CA LEU A 112 5.30 -4.57 5.05
C LEU A 112 4.31 -5.35 5.95
N LYS A 113 3.75 -6.44 5.41
CA LYS A 113 2.93 -7.37 6.20
C LYS A 113 3.83 -8.25 7.06
N THR A 114 3.42 -8.50 8.31
CA THR A 114 4.20 -9.30 9.27
C THR A 114 4.39 -10.76 8.84
N ASN A 115 3.50 -11.28 8.00
CA ASN A 115 3.56 -12.63 7.44
C ASN A 115 4.11 -12.66 5.99
N ALA A 116 4.74 -11.58 5.53
CA ALA A 116 5.33 -11.53 4.21
C ALA A 116 6.52 -12.51 4.12
N VAL A 117 6.54 -13.31 3.05
CA VAL A 117 7.65 -14.21 2.72
C VAL A 117 8.50 -13.54 1.64
N TYR A 118 9.80 -13.44 1.89
CA TYR A 118 10.76 -12.84 0.98
C TYR A 118 12.16 -13.38 1.25
N THR A 119 13.02 -13.26 0.25
CA THR A 119 14.46 -13.53 0.37
C THR A 119 15.20 -12.20 0.38
N VAL A 120 16.13 -12.01 1.30
CA VAL A 120 17.04 -10.84 1.27
C VAL A 120 18.12 -11.12 0.23
N ILE A 121 18.23 -10.23 -0.75
CA ILE A 121 19.22 -10.31 -1.83
C ILE A 121 20.45 -9.47 -1.48
N GLU A 122 20.24 -8.28 -0.93
CA GLU A 122 21.31 -7.35 -0.59
C GLU A 122 20.95 -6.57 0.68
N ILE A 123 21.96 -6.24 1.49
CA ILE A 123 21.83 -5.38 2.66
C ILE A 123 22.68 -4.14 2.42
N ASN A 124 22.02 -3.03 2.09
CA ASN A 124 22.68 -1.77 1.77
C ASN A 124 23.16 -1.05 3.02
N ARG A 125 22.40 -1.15 4.12
CA ARG A 125 22.70 -0.42 5.35
C ARG A 125 22.14 -1.12 6.59
N VAL A 126 22.91 -1.10 7.68
CA VAL A 126 22.46 -1.57 9.01
C VAL A 126 22.90 -0.57 10.07
N HIS A 127 22.00 -0.27 11.01
CA HIS A 127 22.31 0.44 12.23
C HIS A 127 21.61 -0.14 13.45
N TYR A 128 22.19 0.18 14.61
CA TYR A 128 21.58 -0.08 15.91
C TYR A 128 20.43 0.89 16.22
N ARG A 129 19.51 0.41 17.05
CA ARG A 129 18.40 1.20 17.64
C ARG A 129 18.93 2.21 18.64
N LYS A 130 18.43 3.44 18.59
CA LYS A 130 18.77 4.48 19.56
C LYS A 130 17.50 5.05 20.15
N LYS A 131 17.38 5.02 21.47
CA LYS A 131 16.18 5.49 22.18
C LYS A 131 15.93 6.97 21.88
N GLY A 132 14.69 7.34 21.57
CA GLY A 132 14.31 8.73 21.36
C GLY A 132 14.76 9.33 20.03
N LYS A 133 15.32 8.54 19.10
CA LYS A 133 15.86 9.03 17.83
C LYS A 133 15.22 8.33 16.64
N ALA A 134 14.51 9.10 15.81
CA ALA A 134 14.06 8.67 14.50
C ALA A 134 15.25 8.32 13.58
N LYS A 135 15.25 7.13 12.99
CA LYS A 135 16.27 6.71 12.00
C LYS A 135 15.88 5.46 11.22
N VAL A 136 16.47 5.32 10.04
CA VAL A 136 16.54 4.06 9.31
C VAL A 136 17.49 3.10 10.06
N LEU A 137 16.99 1.93 10.39
CA LEU A 137 17.72 0.84 11.04
C LEU A 137 18.30 -0.13 10.02
N ARG A 138 17.55 -0.48 8.96
CA ARG A 138 18.04 -1.35 7.89
C ARG A 138 17.48 -0.92 6.55
N ASP A 139 18.28 -1.12 5.53
CA ASP A 139 17.93 -0.93 4.13
C ASP A 139 18.40 -2.17 3.36
N GLU A 140 17.45 -2.87 2.73
CA GLU A 140 17.64 -4.19 2.16
C GLU A 140 16.96 -4.25 0.79
N ILE A 141 17.63 -4.84 -0.21
CA ILE A 141 16.96 -5.30 -1.44
C ILE A 141 16.45 -6.70 -1.16
N ILE A 142 15.16 -6.91 -1.37
CA ILE A 142 14.48 -8.18 -1.17
C ILE A 142 13.83 -8.64 -2.47
N GLU A 143 13.60 -9.94 -2.54
CA GLU A 143 12.85 -10.57 -3.63
C GLU A 143 11.62 -11.28 -3.06
N MET A 144 10.47 -11.02 -3.68
CA MET A 144 9.19 -11.59 -3.27
C MET A 144 8.58 -12.38 -4.42
N GLU A 145 7.96 -13.52 -4.10
CA GLU A 145 7.22 -14.30 -5.08
C GLU A 145 5.76 -13.87 -5.15
N TYR A 146 5.20 -13.89 -6.36
CA TYR A 146 3.78 -13.68 -6.60
C TYR A 146 3.28 -14.52 -7.76
N HIS A 147 1.97 -14.77 -7.74
CA HIS A 147 1.28 -15.39 -8.87
C HIS A 147 0.58 -14.29 -9.67
N PRO A 148 0.87 -14.16 -10.98
CA PRO A 148 0.24 -13.15 -11.82
C PRO A 148 -1.25 -13.45 -12.04
N GLU A 149 -1.99 -12.46 -12.50
CA GLU A 149 -3.36 -12.64 -12.99
C GLU A 149 -3.41 -12.58 -14.52
N ASP A 150 -4.39 -13.25 -15.12
CA ASP A 150 -4.70 -13.15 -16.54
C ASP A 150 -5.59 -11.93 -16.87
N GLU A 151 -5.94 -11.78 -18.15
CA GLU A 151 -6.81 -10.68 -18.63
C GLU A 151 -8.20 -10.70 -17.97
N ALA A 152 -8.67 -11.86 -17.51
CA ALA A 152 -9.93 -12.01 -16.78
C ALA A 152 -9.78 -11.72 -15.27
N GLY A 153 -8.58 -11.38 -14.79
CA GLY A 153 -8.28 -11.14 -13.38
C GLY A 153 -8.19 -12.42 -12.54
N LYS A 154 -8.05 -13.59 -13.17
CA LYS A 154 -7.90 -14.87 -12.47
C LYS A 154 -6.44 -15.12 -12.16
N ARG A 155 -6.16 -15.45 -10.90
CA ARG A 155 -4.80 -15.73 -10.41
C ARG A 155 -4.28 -17.06 -10.97
N GLN A 156 -3.13 -17.00 -11.63
CA GLN A 156 -2.45 -18.14 -12.22
C GLN A 156 -1.56 -18.84 -11.18
N ILE A 157 -2.16 -19.72 -10.37
CA ILE A 157 -1.49 -20.37 -9.22
C ILE A 157 -0.27 -21.23 -9.64
N LYS A 158 -0.29 -21.78 -10.86
CA LYS A 158 0.83 -22.59 -11.37
C LYS A 158 2.04 -21.76 -11.82
N VAL A 159 1.86 -20.45 -11.98
CA VAL A 159 2.92 -19.54 -12.43
C VAL A 159 3.41 -18.75 -11.24
N VAL A 160 4.70 -18.83 -10.96
CA VAL A 160 5.37 -18.01 -9.95
C VAL A 160 6.27 -17.01 -10.66
N LYS A 161 6.16 -15.75 -10.30
CA LYS A 161 7.04 -14.67 -10.73
C LYS A 161 7.68 -14.03 -9.51
N GLN A 162 8.86 -13.47 -9.72
CA GLN A 162 9.59 -12.75 -8.69
C GLN A 162 9.46 -11.24 -8.91
N LEU A 163 9.46 -10.49 -7.81
CA LEU A 163 9.44 -9.04 -7.78
C LEU A 163 10.49 -8.57 -6.78
N ARG A 164 11.49 -7.84 -7.28
CA ARG A 164 12.47 -7.16 -6.44
C ARG A 164 11.90 -5.87 -5.89
N LEU A 165 12.06 -5.67 -4.60
CA LEU A 165 11.63 -4.49 -3.87
C LEU A 165 12.71 -4.07 -2.88
N ARG A 166 12.67 -2.82 -2.46
CA ARG A 166 13.47 -2.32 -1.34
C ARG A 166 12.63 -2.36 -0.07
N LYS A 167 13.21 -2.94 0.97
CA LYS A 167 12.67 -3.00 2.32
C LYS A 167 13.43 -2.05 3.22
N VAL A 168 12.72 -1.12 3.86
CA VAL A 168 13.29 -0.15 4.79
C VAL A 168 12.73 -0.40 6.18
N CYS A 169 13.62 -0.71 7.13
CA CYS A 169 13.28 -0.83 8.54
C CYS A 169 13.58 0.50 9.22
N TYR A 170 12.58 1.10 9.84
CA TYR A 170 12.63 2.42 10.45
C TYR A 170 12.21 2.36 11.92
N GLN A 171 12.83 3.20 12.74
CA GLN A 171 12.40 3.48 14.10
C GLN A 171 12.04 4.96 14.19
N ASP A 172 10.96 5.28 14.89
CA ASP A 172 10.62 6.66 15.21
C ASP A 172 11.17 7.12 16.58
N GLU A 173 10.86 8.36 16.95
CA GLU A 173 11.24 8.98 18.23
C GLU A 173 10.59 8.29 19.44
N GLN A 174 9.43 7.68 19.25
CA GLN A 174 8.71 6.92 20.27
C GLN A 174 9.21 5.48 20.37
N ASN A 175 10.26 5.12 19.62
CA ASN A 175 10.87 3.79 19.54
C ASN A 175 9.96 2.72 18.91
N ARG A 176 8.91 3.13 18.19
CA ARG A 176 8.06 2.25 17.41
C ARG A 176 8.84 1.77 16.18
N TYR A 177 8.66 0.50 15.84
CA TYR A 177 9.36 -0.16 14.74
C TYR A 177 8.45 -0.35 13.53
N TYR A 178 8.97 0.03 12.37
CA TYR A 178 8.22 0.11 11.15
C TYR A 178 9.01 -0.52 9.99
N GLU A 179 8.42 -1.50 9.31
CA GLU A 179 8.96 -2.03 8.05
C GLU A 179 8.14 -1.54 6.86
N PHE A 180 8.81 -0.97 5.86
CA PHE A 180 8.22 -0.45 4.64
C PHE A 180 8.73 -1.20 3.42
N LEU A 181 7.91 -1.22 2.37
CA LEU A 181 8.24 -1.71 1.04
C LEU A 181 8.11 -0.58 0.03
N THR A 182 9.05 -0.53 -0.91
CA THR A 182 9.00 0.35 -2.08
C THR A 182 9.66 -0.32 -3.28
N ASN A 183 9.26 0.07 -4.49
CA ASN A 183 9.95 -0.27 -5.74
C ASN A 183 10.91 0.85 -6.20
N SER A 184 11.13 1.88 -5.37
CA SER A 184 12.12 2.91 -5.65
C SER A 184 13.44 2.63 -4.93
N PHE A 185 14.49 2.42 -5.73
CA PHE A 185 15.83 2.10 -5.23
C PHE A 185 16.72 3.34 -5.06
N GLU A 186 16.28 4.50 -5.56
CA GLU A 186 17.07 5.74 -5.59
C GLU A 186 16.71 6.73 -4.48
N ILE A 187 15.57 6.56 -3.80
CA ILE A 187 15.17 7.47 -2.72
C ILE A 187 16.21 7.38 -1.57
N PRO A 188 16.71 8.50 -1.03
CA PRO A 188 17.68 8.49 0.07
C PRO A 188 17.21 7.77 1.35
#